data_AF-A0A1E5PK84-F1
#
_entry.id   AF-A0A1E5PK84-F1
#
_cell.length_a   1.000
_cell.length_b   1.000
_cell.length_c   1.000
_cell.angle_alpha   90.00
_cell.angle_beta   90.00
_cell.angle_gamma   90.00
#
_symmetry.space_group_name_H-M   'P 1'
#
loop_
_entity.id
_entity.type
_entity.pdbx_description
1 polymer ?
#
loop_
_entity_poly.entity_id
_entity_poly.type
_entity_poly.pdbx_seq_one_letter_code
_entity_poly.pdbx_strand_id
1 'polypeptide(L)'
;MTRASVPITGPVLLLGDAMPSTMRKPFNPVKAAAVQAAVERAQTGQASQVGPDPALHSHDAELRWVEAVLRHRLSLHSLGRPIGIRTRDDDTHPLVADGVHFPAVALSISFADRTLDFLATYDDRRRLIFDLLAPCAQCGKPVPTEEINSLGDLGDYLLQTRDGLGGSPRLRTSPAHAADCLARGD
;
A
#
# COMPACT_ATOMS: atom_id res chain seq x y z
N MET A 1 -12.39 81.79 2.68
CA MET A 1 -12.92 80.56 3.29
C MET A 1 -12.65 79.39 2.35
N THR A 2 -12.17 78.29 2.93
CA THR A 2 -12.06 76.90 2.41
C THR A 2 -11.11 76.58 1.23
N ARG A 3 -9.91 76.11 1.61
CA ARG A 3 -9.10 75.11 0.91
C ARG A 3 -9.87 73.79 0.80
N ALA A 4 -9.75 73.08 -0.32
CA ALA A 4 -10.00 71.65 -0.40
C ALA A 4 -8.83 70.98 -1.12
N SER A 5 -8.32 69.92 -0.50
CA SER A 5 -7.15 69.13 -0.88
C SER A 5 -7.57 67.86 -1.66
N VAL A 6 -6.68 67.47 -2.57
CA VAL A 6 -6.45 66.21 -3.36
C VAL A 6 -7.10 64.90 -2.82
N PRO A 7 -7.32 63.85 -3.66
CA PRO A 7 -6.21 62.94 -4.02
C PRO A 7 -6.18 62.42 -5.48
N ILE A 8 -4.95 62.06 -5.85
CA ILE A 8 -4.44 61.46 -7.08
C ILE A 8 -4.92 60.00 -7.19
N THR A 9 -5.52 59.63 -8.32
CA THR A 9 -5.89 58.25 -8.63
C THR A 9 -4.80 57.61 -9.49
N GLY A 10 -3.87 56.89 -8.87
CA GLY A 10 -3.01 55.92 -9.55
C GLY A 10 -3.67 54.54 -9.51
N PRO A 11 -3.67 53.76 -10.60
CA PRO A 11 -4.11 52.38 -10.54
C PRO A 11 -3.03 51.51 -9.89
N VAL A 12 -3.49 50.77 -8.89
CA VAL A 12 -2.79 49.79 -8.06
C VAL A 12 -2.34 48.60 -8.91
N LEU A 13 -1.06 48.23 -8.77
CA LEU A 13 -0.50 46.95 -9.21
C LEU A 13 -1.23 45.83 -8.46
N LEU A 14 -2.09 45.07 -9.14
CA LEU A 14 -2.66 43.83 -8.63
C LEU A 14 -1.63 42.70 -8.79
N LEU A 15 -1.04 42.34 -7.65
CA LEU A 15 -0.36 41.07 -7.39
C LEU A 15 -1.27 39.88 -7.76
N GLY A 16 -0.66 38.90 -8.43
CA GLY A 16 -0.91 37.49 -8.17
C GLY A 16 -2.10 36.88 -8.89
N ASP A 17 -1.90 36.50 -10.15
CA ASP A 17 -2.64 35.38 -10.73
C ASP A 17 -2.36 34.14 -9.88
N ALA A 18 -3.33 33.78 -9.05
CA ALA A 18 -3.38 32.49 -8.39
C ALA A 18 -3.40 31.42 -9.48
N MET A 19 -2.32 30.64 -9.58
CA MET A 19 -2.29 29.42 -10.37
C MET A 19 -3.53 28.56 -10.02
N PRO A 20 -4.24 27.99 -11.00
CA PRO A 20 -5.30 27.05 -10.72
C PRO A 20 -4.67 25.85 -10.00
N SER A 21 -4.89 25.79 -8.69
CA SER A 21 -4.61 24.61 -7.89
C SER A 21 -5.33 23.45 -8.56
N THR A 22 -4.56 22.57 -9.18
CA THR A 22 -5.02 21.25 -9.61
C THR A 22 -5.44 20.51 -8.35
N MET A 23 -6.66 20.76 -7.86
CA MET A 23 -7.32 19.92 -6.88
C MET A 23 -7.51 18.54 -7.53
N ARG A 24 -6.46 17.73 -7.40
CA ARG A 24 -6.48 16.29 -7.63
C ARG A 24 -7.65 15.73 -6.81
N LYS A 25 -8.44 14.88 -7.47
CA LYS A 25 -9.54 14.03 -6.94
C LYS A 25 -9.34 13.67 -5.47
N PRO A 26 -10.42 13.47 -4.68
CA PRO A 26 -10.33 13.20 -3.24
C PRO A 26 -9.27 12.14 -2.97
N PHE A 27 -8.15 12.59 -2.39
CA PHE A 27 -7.01 11.74 -2.09
C PHE A 27 -7.47 10.68 -1.09
N ASN A 28 -7.18 9.42 -1.39
CA ASN A 28 -7.37 8.38 -0.42
C ASN A 28 -6.38 8.58 0.75
N PRO A 29 -6.82 8.76 2.02
CA PRO A 29 -5.93 8.94 3.16
C PRO A 29 -4.98 7.77 3.38
N VAL A 30 -5.31 6.54 2.99
CA VAL A 30 -4.34 5.44 3.02
C VAL A 30 -3.19 5.72 2.06
N LYS A 31 -3.51 6.15 0.82
CA LYS A 31 -2.48 6.53 -0.17
C LYS A 31 -1.68 7.75 0.29
N ALA A 32 -2.35 8.77 0.82
CA ALA A 32 -1.69 9.99 1.29
C ALA A 32 -0.74 9.69 2.45
N ALA A 33 -1.19 8.90 3.44
CA ALA A 33 -0.37 8.49 4.57
C ALA A 33 0.77 7.55 4.14
N ALA A 34 0.53 6.66 3.19
CA ALA A 34 1.57 5.81 2.59
C ALA A 34 2.66 6.64 1.92
N VAL A 35 2.28 7.55 1.01
CA VAL A 35 3.21 8.46 0.33
C VAL A 35 3.97 9.33 1.33
N GLN A 36 3.28 9.86 2.35
CA GLN A 36 3.93 10.65 3.40
C GLN A 36 4.97 9.83 4.16
N ALA A 37 4.63 8.60 4.56
CA ALA A 37 5.54 7.70 5.27
C ALA A 37 6.78 7.34 4.43
N ALA A 38 6.61 7.13 3.12
CA ALA A 38 7.71 6.92 2.19
C ALA A 38 8.62 8.15 2.07
N VAL A 39 8.04 9.36 1.96
CA VAL A 39 8.81 10.61 1.91
C VAL A 39 9.59 10.84 3.20
N GLU A 40 8.98 10.62 4.37
CA GLU A 40 9.65 10.74 5.67
C GLU A 40 10.82 9.76 5.79
N ARG A 41 10.63 8.50 5.36
CA ARG A 41 11.70 7.50 5.27
C ARG A 41 12.83 7.96 4.35
N ALA A 42 12.52 8.45 3.15
CA ALA A 42 13.52 8.92 2.21
C ALA A 42 14.34 10.11 2.75
N GLN A 43 13.71 10.98 3.55
CA GLN A 43 14.39 12.12 4.17
C GLN A 43 15.25 11.73 5.38
N THR A 44 14.79 10.76 6.17
CA THR A 44 15.45 10.38 7.44
C THR A 44 16.41 9.20 7.30
N GLY A 45 16.29 8.42 6.22
CA GLY A 45 16.97 7.14 6.05
C GLY A 45 16.50 6.06 7.04
N GLN A 46 15.45 6.31 7.82
CA GLN A 46 14.97 5.39 8.84
C GLN A 46 13.86 4.49 8.29
N ALA A 47 13.99 3.18 8.51
CA ALA A 47 12.92 2.23 8.20
C ALA A 47 11.65 2.55 9.01
N SER A 48 10.48 2.23 8.45
CA SER A 48 9.23 2.42 9.17
C SER A 48 9.21 1.57 10.45
N GLN A 49 8.94 2.21 11.58
CA GLN A 49 8.76 1.52 12.85
C GLN A 49 7.35 0.93 12.90
N VAL A 50 7.24 -0.35 12.56
CA VAL A 50 6.04 -1.14 12.82
C VAL A 50 6.24 -1.85 14.16
N GLY A 51 5.24 -1.73 15.05
CA GLY A 51 5.24 -2.43 16.34
C GLY A 51 5.15 -3.95 16.17
N PRO A 52 5.20 -4.72 17.28
CA PRO A 52 4.99 -6.16 17.20
C PRO A 52 3.60 -6.48 16.65
N ASP A 53 3.52 -7.51 15.80
CA ASP A 53 2.23 -7.98 15.27
C ASP A 53 1.26 -8.36 16.41
N PRO A 54 -0.05 -8.16 16.23
CA PRO A 54 -1.07 -8.61 17.18
C PRO A 54 -0.94 -10.13 17.46
N ALA A 55 -1.23 -10.56 18.69
CA ALA A 55 -1.18 -11.97 19.06
C ALA A 55 -2.34 -12.77 18.42
N LEU A 56 -2.04 -13.98 17.92
CA LEU A 56 -3.06 -14.95 17.50
C LEU A 56 -3.60 -15.68 18.73
N HIS A 57 -4.92 -15.68 18.89
CA HIS A 57 -5.58 -16.31 20.04
C HIS A 57 -6.21 -17.69 19.72
N SER A 58 -6.57 -17.99 18.45
CA SER A 58 -7.10 -19.30 18.00
C SER A 58 -7.12 -19.48 16.46
N HIS A 59 -7.34 -20.71 15.96
CA HIS A 59 -7.34 -21.04 14.51
C HIS A 59 -8.58 -20.50 13.76
N ASP A 60 -9.79 -20.58 14.33
CA ASP A 60 -11.01 -19.92 13.76
C ASP A 60 -10.93 -18.37 13.77
N ALA A 61 -9.89 -17.82 14.39
CA ALA A 61 -9.56 -16.42 14.36
C ALA A 61 -8.51 -16.07 13.31
N GLU A 62 -8.02 -17.02 12.51
CA GLU A 62 -6.89 -16.82 11.58
C GLU A 62 -7.18 -15.74 10.53
N LEU A 63 -8.27 -15.83 9.78
CA LEU A 63 -8.63 -14.78 8.80
C LEU A 63 -8.78 -13.39 9.44
N ARG A 64 -9.41 -13.34 10.62
CA ARG A 64 -9.57 -12.08 11.38
C ARG A 64 -8.24 -11.57 11.93
N TRP A 65 -7.35 -12.47 12.31
CA TRP A 65 -6.02 -12.15 12.81
C TRP A 65 -5.13 -11.64 11.69
N VAL A 66 -5.12 -12.30 10.52
CA VAL A 66 -4.40 -11.81 9.33
C VAL A 66 -4.91 -10.42 8.93
N GLU A 67 -6.22 -10.19 8.96
CA GLU A 67 -6.78 -8.85 8.76
C GLU A 67 -6.26 -7.84 9.79
N ALA A 68 -6.27 -8.20 11.07
CA ALA A 68 -5.81 -7.35 12.16
C ALA A 68 -4.32 -7.00 12.03
N VAL A 69 -3.48 -7.96 11.59
CA VAL A 69 -2.07 -7.75 11.34
C VAL A 69 -1.87 -6.79 10.18
N LEU A 70 -2.56 -6.96 9.04
CA LEU A 70 -2.47 -6.02 7.92
C LEU A 70 -2.91 -4.60 8.33
N ARG A 71 -4.00 -4.49 9.09
CA ARG A 71 -4.46 -3.20 9.65
C ARG A 71 -3.41 -2.54 10.54
N HIS A 72 -2.71 -3.32 11.35
CA HIS A 72 -1.66 -2.84 12.24
C HIS A 72 -0.45 -2.34 11.44
N ARG A 73 0.05 -3.16 10.51
CA ARG A 73 1.22 -2.87 9.66
C ARG A 73 1.02 -1.64 8.77
N LEU A 74 -0.18 -1.44 8.25
CA LEU A 74 -0.55 -0.26 7.48
C LEU A 74 -1.04 0.92 8.35
N SER A 75 -0.98 0.79 9.68
CA SER A 75 -1.42 1.81 10.65
C SER A 75 -2.80 2.39 10.34
N LEU A 76 -3.73 1.56 9.86
CA LEU A 76 -5.03 2.04 9.35
C LEU A 76 -5.90 2.66 10.46
N HIS A 77 -5.65 2.29 11.72
CA HIS A 77 -6.31 2.86 12.89
C HIS A 77 -6.02 4.36 13.07
N SER A 78 -4.85 4.83 12.61
CA SER A 78 -4.42 6.23 12.73
C SER A 78 -5.10 7.15 11.72
N LEU A 79 -5.83 6.60 10.74
CA LEU A 79 -6.44 7.37 9.64
C LEU A 79 -7.81 7.99 9.99
N GLY A 80 -8.27 7.83 11.23
CA GLY A 80 -9.48 8.49 11.75
C GLY A 80 -10.80 8.04 11.09
N ARG A 81 -10.78 7.00 10.25
CA ARG A 81 -11.97 6.46 9.58
C ARG A 81 -11.89 4.95 9.36
N PRO A 82 -13.02 4.23 9.38
CA PRO A 82 -13.03 2.80 9.10
C PRO A 82 -12.60 2.52 7.65
N ILE A 83 -11.56 1.71 7.48
CA ILE A 83 -11.19 1.12 6.19
C ILE A 83 -11.70 -0.32 6.17
N GLY A 84 -12.53 -0.66 5.18
CA GLY A 84 -13.00 -2.02 4.95
C GLY A 84 -11.90 -2.86 4.32
N ILE A 85 -11.63 -4.03 4.90
CA ILE A 85 -10.78 -5.06 4.32
C ILE A 85 -11.66 -6.29 4.12
N ARG A 86 -11.62 -6.88 2.93
CA ARG A 86 -12.26 -8.16 2.67
C ARG A 86 -11.21 -9.25 2.77
N THR A 87 -11.48 -10.29 3.53
CA THR A 87 -10.59 -11.44 3.72
C THR A 87 -11.27 -12.71 3.26
N ARG A 88 -10.50 -13.59 2.62
CA ARG A 88 -10.92 -14.93 2.20
C ARG A 88 -9.70 -15.83 2.03
N ASP A 89 -9.93 -17.12 2.05
CA ASP A 89 -8.91 -18.09 1.65
C ASP A 89 -8.55 -17.92 0.16
N ASP A 90 -7.29 -18.19 -0.15
CA ASP A 90 -6.74 -18.23 -1.50
C ASP A 90 -6.28 -19.65 -1.81
N ASP A 91 -7.11 -20.36 -2.57
CA ASP A 91 -6.84 -21.74 -2.98
C ASP A 91 -5.80 -21.84 -4.11
N THR A 92 -5.34 -20.70 -4.64
CA THR A 92 -4.37 -20.67 -5.74
C THR A 92 -2.95 -20.78 -5.20
N HIS A 93 -2.64 -20.04 -4.14
CA HIS A 93 -1.30 -19.97 -3.57
C HIS A 93 -1.17 -20.92 -2.38
N PRO A 94 -0.32 -21.95 -2.47
CA PRO A 94 -0.02 -22.77 -1.31
C PRO A 94 0.87 -21.98 -0.35
N LEU A 95 0.54 -22.05 0.92
CA LEU A 95 1.50 -21.82 1.99
C LEU A 95 2.22 -23.12 2.29
N VAL A 96 3.54 -23.09 2.27
CA VAL A 96 4.37 -24.20 2.73
C VAL A 96 5.07 -23.76 4.00
N ALA A 97 4.57 -24.22 5.14
CA ALA A 97 5.28 -24.13 6.41
C ALA A 97 5.61 -25.56 6.84
N ASP A 98 6.90 -25.90 6.93
CA ASP A 98 7.38 -27.20 7.42
C ASP A 98 6.77 -28.43 6.70
N GLY A 99 6.52 -28.31 5.40
CA GLY A 99 5.93 -29.39 4.60
C GLY A 99 4.42 -29.59 4.78
N VAL A 100 3.75 -28.71 5.53
CA VAL A 100 2.30 -28.69 5.68
C VAL A 100 1.71 -27.60 4.78
N HIS A 101 0.71 -27.98 3.99
CA HIS A 101 -0.01 -27.08 3.11
C HIS A 101 -1.13 -26.37 3.86
N PHE A 102 -1.07 -25.04 3.88
CA PHE A 102 -2.19 -24.19 4.30
C PHE A 102 -2.68 -23.37 3.09
N PRO A 103 -3.98 -23.04 3.00
CA PRO A 103 -4.44 -22.05 2.03
C PRO A 103 -3.87 -20.69 2.43
N ALA A 104 -3.35 -19.93 1.46
CA ALA A 104 -2.99 -18.53 1.70
C ALA A 104 -4.24 -17.69 2.00
N VAL A 105 -4.05 -16.46 2.46
CA VAL A 105 -5.18 -15.54 2.71
C VAL A 105 -5.11 -14.38 1.74
N ALA A 106 -6.16 -14.20 0.93
CA ALA A 106 -6.32 -13.04 0.08
C ALA A 106 -7.04 -11.91 0.84
N LEU A 107 -6.46 -10.70 0.79
CA LEU A 107 -7.04 -9.50 1.37
C LEU A 107 -7.23 -8.42 0.32
N SER A 108 -8.40 -7.79 0.29
CA SER A 108 -8.67 -6.67 -0.63
C SER A 108 -9.05 -5.42 0.13
N ILE A 109 -8.39 -4.31 -0.20
CA ILE A 109 -8.74 -2.97 0.29
C ILE A 109 -9.27 -2.16 -0.89
N SER A 110 -10.57 -1.87 -0.86
CA SER A 110 -11.21 -1.07 -1.91
C SER A 110 -11.01 0.42 -1.64
N PHE A 111 -10.55 1.13 -2.66
CA PHE A 111 -10.46 2.58 -2.71
C PHE A 111 -11.39 3.14 -3.78
N ALA A 112 -11.61 4.46 -3.77
CA ALA A 112 -12.50 5.11 -4.72
C ALA A 112 -12.05 4.95 -6.20
N ASP A 113 -10.76 4.76 -6.44
CA ASP A 113 -10.16 4.73 -7.76
C ASP A 113 -9.49 3.40 -8.14
N ARG A 114 -9.26 2.50 -7.18
CA ARG A 114 -8.69 1.16 -7.40
C ARG A 114 -8.97 0.23 -6.22
N THR A 115 -8.75 -1.06 -6.42
CA THR A 115 -8.57 -2.02 -5.32
C THR A 115 -7.09 -2.33 -5.18
N LEU A 116 -6.63 -2.51 -3.95
CA LEU A 116 -5.37 -3.18 -3.67
C LEU A 116 -5.66 -4.58 -3.18
N ASP A 117 -5.08 -5.56 -3.86
CA ASP A 117 -5.16 -6.96 -3.51
C ASP A 117 -3.84 -7.39 -2.90
N PHE A 118 -3.92 -8.03 -1.75
CA PHE A 118 -2.80 -8.54 -0.99
C PHE A 118 -2.94 -10.06 -0.86
N LEU A 119 -1.80 -10.73 -0.86
CA LEU A 119 -1.68 -12.13 -0.51
C LEU A 119 -0.88 -12.22 0.78
N ALA A 120 -1.53 -12.67 1.85
CA ALA A 120 -0.84 -12.99 3.08
C ALA A 120 -0.30 -14.40 3.01
N THR A 121 1.02 -14.52 3.17
CA THR A 121 1.73 -15.78 3.23
C THR A 121 2.64 -15.84 4.46
N TYR A 122 3.25 -17.00 4.73
CA TYR A 122 4.28 -17.21 5.73
C TYR A 122 5.58 -17.44 4.99
N ASP A 123 6.66 -16.82 5.47
CA ASP A 123 8.01 -17.13 5.00
C ASP A 123 8.54 -18.42 5.66
N ASP A 124 9.71 -18.88 5.22
CA ASP A 124 10.38 -20.07 5.78
C ASP A 124 10.68 -19.96 7.28
N ARG A 125 10.59 -18.76 7.86
CA ARG A 125 10.77 -18.48 9.29
C ARG A 125 9.44 -18.36 10.03
N ARG A 126 8.33 -18.77 9.41
CA ARG A 126 6.95 -18.67 9.91
C ARG A 126 6.53 -17.23 10.23
N ARG A 127 7.11 -16.24 9.57
CA ARG A 127 6.68 -14.84 9.69
C ARG A 127 5.61 -14.56 8.65
N LEU A 128 4.51 -13.97 9.09
CA LEU A 128 3.48 -13.52 8.17
C LEU A 128 4.05 -12.38 7.32
N ILE A 129 3.85 -12.44 6.02
CA ILE A 129 4.24 -11.43 5.03
C ILE A 129 3.03 -11.13 4.15
N PHE A 130 3.00 -9.92 3.58
CA PHE A 130 1.92 -9.50 2.71
C PHE A 130 2.49 -9.06 1.38
N ASP A 131 2.16 -9.77 0.31
CA ASP A 131 2.53 -9.36 -1.04
C ASP A 131 1.40 -8.58 -1.69
N LEU A 132 1.71 -7.50 -2.40
CA LEU A 132 0.79 -6.94 -3.37
C LEU A 132 0.68 -7.88 -4.58
N LEU A 133 -0.57 -8.21 -4.91
CA LEU A 133 -0.89 -8.90 -6.15
C LEU A 133 -0.99 -7.87 -7.28
N ALA A 134 -0.21 -8.08 -8.33
CA ALA A 134 -0.32 -7.31 -9.56
C ALA A 134 -0.19 -8.22 -10.79
N PRO A 135 -0.69 -7.78 -11.96
CA PRO A 135 -0.57 -8.55 -13.19
C PRO A 135 0.90 -8.83 -13.52
N CYS A 136 1.24 -10.09 -13.77
CA CYS A 136 2.52 -10.47 -14.33
C CYS A 136 2.71 -9.79 -15.70
N ALA A 137 3.87 -9.17 -15.92
CA ALA A 137 4.18 -8.53 -17.20
C ALA A 137 4.21 -9.49 -18.41
N GLN A 138 4.40 -10.79 -18.16
CA GLN A 138 4.50 -11.82 -19.21
C GLN A 138 3.15 -12.52 -19.49
N CYS A 139 2.43 -12.95 -18.45
CA CYS A 139 1.19 -13.72 -18.63
C CYS A 139 -0.09 -13.01 -18.15
N GLY A 140 0.01 -11.81 -17.59
CA GLY A 140 -1.12 -11.02 -17.09
C GLY A 140 -1.83 -11.56 -15.85
N LYS A 141 -1.41 -12.72 -15.31
CA LYS A 141 -2.01 -13.33 -14.12
C LYS A 141 -1.68 -12.54 -12.85
N PRO A 142 -2.58 -12.48 -11.85
CA PRO A 142 -2.31 -11.80 -10.60
C PRO A 142 -1.30 -12.61 -9.77
N VAL A 143 -0.09 -12.08 -9.61
CA VAL A 143 1.01 -12.74 -8.91
C VAL A 143 1.55 -11.84 -7.79
N PRO A 144 2.15 -12.41 -6.73
CA PRO A 144 2.83 -11.62 -5.71
C PRO A 144 4.00 -10.88 -6.36
N THR A 145 3.96 -9.54 -6.31
CA THR A 145 4.92 -8.67 -7.01
C THR A 145 5.82 -7.92 -6.06
N GLU A 146 5.31 -7.42 -4.94
CA GLU A 146 6.04 -6.60 -3.99
C GLU A 146 5.64 -6.97 -2.56
N GLU A 147 6.60 -7.12 -1.66
CA GLU A 147 6.33 -7.37 -0.24
C GLU A 147 6.09 -6.05 0.49
N ILE A 148 4.93 -5.91 1.14
CA ILE A 148 4.48 -4.71 1.84
C ILE A 148 4.30 -5.03 3.32
N ASN A 149 5.28 -4.66 4.14
CA ASN A 149 5.23 -4.92 5.58
C ASN A 149 4.92 -3.68 6.41
N SER A 150 4.89 -2.50 5.78
CA SER A 150 4.63 -1.24 6.44
C SER A 150 3.90 -0.26 5.53
N LEU A 151 3.33 0.79 6.14
CA LEU A 151 2.71 1.88 5.40
C LEU A 151 3.70 2.60 4.47
N GLY A 152 4.97 2.71 4.85
CA GLY A 152 6.01 3.30 3.98
C GLY A 152 6.34 2.42 2.78
N ASP A 153 6.31 1.09 2.91
CA ASP A 153 6.54 0.18 1.76
C ASP A 153 5.42 0.34 0.74
N LEU A 154 4.18 0.45 1.22
CA LEU A 154 3.05 0.79 0.37
C LEU A 154 3.25 2.14 -0.33
N GLY A 155 3.86 3.10 0.37
CA GLY A 155 4.20 4.42 -0.17
C GLY A 155 5.22 4.33 -1.29
N ASP A 156 6.31 3.59 -1.07
CA ASP A 156 7.37 3.37 -2.06
C ASP A 156 6.80 2.69 -3.32
N TYR A 157 5.93 1.69 -3.13
CA TYR A 157 5.20 1.07 -4.24
C TYR A 157 4.34 2.07 -5.02
N LEU A 158 3.56 2.90 -4.31
CA LEU A 158 2.66 3.88 -4.93
C LEU A 158 3.42 5.00 -5.66
N LEU A 159 4.60 5.38 -5.17
CA LEU A 159 5.48 6.35 -5.81
C LEU A 159 6.26 5.76 -6.99
N GLN A 160 6.17 4.44 -7.22
CA GLN A 160 6.98 3.72 -8.20
C GLN A 160 8.48 3.97 -8.02
N THR A 161 8.92 4.20 -6.78
CA THR A 161 10.34 4.33 -6.46
C THR A 161 10.97 2.95 -6.59
N ARG A 162 11.49 2.68 -7.80
CA ARG A 162 12.10 1.41 -8.24
C ARG A 162 13.20 0.88 -7.32
N ASP A 163 13.82 1.73 -6.50
CA ASP A 163 14.97 1.37 -5.68
C ASP A 163 14.60 0.97 -4.24
N GLY A 164 13.32 1.07 -3.84
CA GLY A 164 12.88 0.82 -2.44
C GLY A 164 12.40 -0.60 -2.16
N LEU A 165 11.79 -1.27 -3.14
CA LEU A 165 11.20 -2.60 -2.98
C LEU A 165 11.92 -3.59 -3.90
N GLY A 166 12.50 -4.63 -3.31
CA GLY A 166 13.30 -5.64 -4.02
C GLY A 166 12.48 -6.67 -4.81
N GLY A 167 11.18 -6.44 -4.99
CA GLY A 167 10.25 -7.44 -5.51
C GLY A 167 9.90 -8.51 -4.46
N SER A 168 8.80 -9.20 -4.70
CA SER A 168 8.45 -10.40 -3.93
C SER A 168 9.30 -11.59 -4.39
N PRO A 169 10.02 -12.28 -3.48
CA PRO A 169 10.73 -13.52 -3.80
C PRO A 169 9.81 -14.61 -4.37
N ARG A 170 8.51 -14.54 -4.06
CA ARG A 170 7.48 -15.50 -4.47
C ARG A 170 6.97 -15.27 -5.90
N LEU A 171 7.36 -14.18 -6.55
CA LEU A 171 6.95 -13.89 -7.93
C LEU A 171 7.29 -15.05 -8.87
N ARG A 172 8.50 -15.60 -8.79
CA ARG A 172 9.00 -16.63 -9.71
C ARG A 172 8.39 -18.01 -9.46
N THR A 173 7.97 -18.28 -8.23
CA THR A 173 7.44 -19.58 -7.79
C THR A 173 5.92 -19.60 -7.65
N SER A 174 5.25 -18.47 -7.92
CA SER A 174 3.80 -18.38 -7.83
C SER A 174 3.12 -19.34 -8.81
N PRO A 175 2.22 -20.23 -8.33
CA PRO A 175 1.45 -21.13 -9.19
C PRO A 175 0.36 -20.40 -9.98
N ALA A 176 0.09 -19.12 -9.68
CA ALA A 176 -0.92 -18.33 -10.39
C ALA A 176 -0.49 -17.98 -11.82
N HIS A 177 0.81 -18.10 -12.15
CA HIS A 177 1.30 -17.94 -13.52
C HIS A 177 0.59 -18.86 -14.51
N ALA A 178 0.51 -18.43 -15.78
CA ALA A 178 0.18 -19.35 -16.86
C ALA A 178 1.23 -20.47 -16.96
N ALA A 179 0.83 -21.64 -17.45
CA ALA A 179 1.67 -22.84 -17.48
C ALA A 179 2.99 -22.63 -18.25
N ASP A 180 2.98 -21.77 -19.27
CA ASP A 180 4.08 -21.45 -20.17
C ASP A 180 4.71 -20.07 -19.89
N CYS A 181 4.41 -19.47 -18.74
CA CYS A 181 4.91 -18.14 -18.41
C CYS A 181 6.42 -18.16 -18.14
N LEU A 182 7.19 -17.43 -18.95
CA LEU A 182 8.65 -17.27 -18.80
C LEU A 182 9.09 -16.55 -17.52
N ALA A 183 8.16 -15.91 -16.80
CA ALA A 183 8.45 -15.33 -15.49
C ALA A 183 8.56 -16.39 -14.38
N ARG A 184 8.08 -17.61 -14.63
CA ARG A 184 8.32 -18.76 -13.76
C ARG A 184 9.81 -19.05 -13.77
N GLY A 185 10.40 -19.18 -12.58
CA GLY A 185 11.82 -19.47 -12.42
C GLY A 185 12.16 -20.95 -12.61
N ASP A 186 11.52 -21.61 -13.57
CA ASP A 186 11.72 -23.03 -13.88
C ASP A 186 13.07 -23.26 -14.58
#